data_AF-K0J6F9-F1
#
_entry.id   AF-K0J6F9-F1
#
_cell.length_a   1.000
_cell.length_b   1.000
_cell.length_c   1.000
_cell.angle_alpha   90.00
_cell.angle_beta   90.00
_cell.angle_gamma   90.00
#
_symmetry.space_group_name_H-M   'P 1'
#
loop_
_entity.id
_entity.type
_entity.pdbx_description
1 polymer ?
#
loop_
_entity_poly.entity_id
_entity_poly.type
_entity_poly.pdbx_seq_one_letter_code
_entity_poly.pdbx_strand_id
1 'polypeptide(L)'
;MLLQKTFTDEHFNRKVNQGELDQYLIENHHEAIITHADFEAANRMLEYQASQKNVAVGSRKYLNRYPFSGKIECAECGDTFKRRIHTSTHRKYIAWCCSTQIKNRDECSMLFINEVLGNKDNYLKILIENIETVLNENADKPTADIDEKLEELQMELLRLANSKEDYDDVTEEIYRLRELKQEVMMKNVAREGLIR
;
A
#
# COMPACT_ATOMS: atom_id res chain seq x y z
N MET A 1 15.40 27.83 1.97
CA MET A 1 16.30 27.47 3.09
C MET A 1 15.92 28.28 4.32
N LEU A 2 15.75 27.65 5.50
CA LEU A 2 15.44 28.33 6.76
C LEU A 2 16.71 28.41 7.63
N LEU A 3 17.12 29.62 7.99
CA LEU A 3 18.26 29.90 8.87
C LEU A 3 17.82 29.96 10.34
N GLN A 4 18.79 29.90 11.25
CA GLN A 4 18.55 29.99 12.70
C GLN A 4 17.60 28.92 13.27
N LYS A 5 17.60 27.71 12.69
CA LYS A 5 16.78 26.57 13.18
C LYS A 5 17.14 26.12 14.61
N THR A 6 18.37 26.40 15.04
CA THR A 6 18.87 26.10 16.38
C THR A 6 19.70 27.26 16.89
N PHE A 7 19.74 27.45 18.21
CA PHE A 7 20.59 28.45 18.86
C PHE A 7 21.35 27.82 20.03
N THR A 8 22.41 28.49 20.48
CA THR A 8 23.18 28.10 21.66
C THR A 8 22.81 29.05 22.79
N ASP A 9 22.42 28.49 23.94
CA ASP A 9 22.06 29.30 25.11
C ASP A 9 23.29 29.73 25.93
N GLU A 10 23.06 30.51 26.99
CA GLU A 10 24.10 31.01 27.91
C GLU A 10 24.87 29.89 28.62
N HIS A 11 24.31 28.68 28.65
CA HIS A 11 24.92 27.49 29.24
C HIS A 11 25.63 26.63 28.17
N PHE A 12 25.85 27.18 26.98
CA PHE A 12 26.47 26.51 25.83
C PHE A 12 25.73 25.26 25.35
N ASN A 13 24.42 25.17 25.61
CA ASN A 13 23.59 24.07 25.12
C ASN A 13 22.91 24.46 23.81
N ARG A 14 23.05 23.59 22.80
CA ARG A 14 22.35 23.74 21.52
C ARG A 14 20.88 23.33 21.68
N LYS A 15 19.96 24.25 21.38
CA LYS A 15 18.51 24.06 21.44
C LYS A 15 17.86 24.32 20.08
N VAL A 16 16.71 23.69 19.84
CA VAL A 16 15.87 24.01 18.68
C VAL A 16 15.21 25.36 18.93
N ASN A 17 15.25 26.25 17.94
CA ASN A 17 14.59 27.55 18.01
C ASN A 17 13.10 27.38 17.69
N GLN A 18 12.25 27.58 18.70
CA GLN A 18 10.79 27.54 18.65
C GLN A 18 10.17 28.94 18.64
N GLY A 19 10.98 29.99 18.42
CA GLY A 19 10.58 31.39 18.42
C GLY A 19 11.34 32.25 19.43
N GLU A 20 12.35 31.70 20.12
CA GLU A 20 13.20 32.47 21.03
C GLU A 20 14.08 33.48 20.31
N LEU A 21 14.47 33.19 19.07
CA LEU A 21 15.22 34.10 18.19
C LEU A 21 14.58 34.15 16.81
N ASP A 22 14.80 35.25 16.08
CA ASP A 22 14.30 35.39 14.71
C ASP A 22 14.82 34.29 13.79
N GLN A 23 13.93 33.75 12.97
CA GLN A 23 14.24 32.80 11.91
C GLN A 23 14.06 33.46 10.54
N TYR A 24 15.02 33.23 9.64
CA TYR A 24 15.03 33.86 8.32
C TYR A 24 14.78 32.80 7.25
N LEU A 25 13.68 32.94 6.51
CA LEU A 25 13.36 32.09 5.36
C LEU A 25 13.90 32.73 4.07
N ILE A 26 14.84 32.06 3.43
CA ILE A 26 15.35 32.44 2.11
C ILE A 26 14.70 31.53 1.07
N GLU A 27 13.87 32.08 0.21
CA GLU A 27 13.24 31.34 -0.89
C GLU A 27 14.25 31.06 -2.00
N ASN A 28 14.11 29.93 -2.69
CA ASN A 28 14.90 29.56 -3.88
C ASN A 28 16.44 29.65 -3.74
N HIS A 29 16.98 29.39 -2.54
CA HIS A 29 18.43 29.42 -2.28
C HIS A 29 19.23 28.40 -3.13
N HIS A 30 18.62 27.26 -3.45
CA HIS A 30 19.19 26.26 -4.34
C HIS A 30 18.07 25.69 -5.21
N GLU A 31 18.44 25.08 -6.33
CA GLU A 31 17.51 24.33 -7.17
C GLU A 31 16.78 23.27 -6.33
N ALA A 32 15.47 23.19 -6.49
CA ALA A 32 14.65 22.30 -5.70
C ALA A 32 14.89 20.83 -6.11
N ILE A 33 15.03 19.93 -5.13
CA ILE A 33 15.18 18.49 -5.39
C ILE A 33 13.87 17.91 -5.98
N ILE A 34 12.74 18.41 -5.51
CA ILE A 34 11.39 18.10 -5.99
C ILE A 34 10.61 19.40 -6.17
N THR A 35 9.58 19.39 -6.99
CA THR A 35 8.75 20.58 -7.17
C THR A 35 8.01 20.95 -5.89
N HIS A 36 7.70 22.23 -5.71
CA HIS A 36 6.88 22.68 -4.58
C HIS A 36 5.50 22.03 -4.60
N ALA A 37 4.91 21.83 -5.78
CA ALA A 37 3.62 21.18 -5.94
C ALA A 37 3.63 19.73 -5.41
N ASP A 38 4.68 18.96 -5.70
CA ASP A 38 4.83 17.58 -5.21
C ASP A 38 5.03 17.54 -3.69
N PHE A 39 5.85 18.45 -3.15
CA PHE A 39 6.07 18.56 -1.71
C PHE A 39 4.76 18.88 -0.97
N GLU A 40 3.98 19.82 -1.48
CA GLU A 40 2.67 20.15 -0.91
C GLU A 40 1.67 19.00 -1.04
N ALA A 41 1.64 18.31 -2.19
CA ALA A 41 0.78 17.15 -2.40
C ALA A 41 1.11 16.02 -1.40
N ALA A 42 2.40 15.76 -1.17
CA ALA A 42 2.86 14.79 -0.18
C ALA A 42 2.44 15.20 1.24
N ASN A 43 2.61 16.47 1.61
CA ASN A 43 2.20 16.98 2.92
C ASN A 43 0.68 16.86 3.13
N ARG A 44 -0.14 17.22 2.14
CA ARG A 44 -1.60 17.04 2.20
C ARG A 44 -1.98 15.57 2.43
N MET A 45 -1.30 14.63 1.79
CA MET A 45 -1.54 13.21 1.99
C MET A 45 -1.15 12.75 3.41
N LEU A 46 -0.03 13.24 3.95
CA LEU A 46 0.38 12.96 5.33
C LEU A 46 -0.62 13.52 6.35
N GLU A 47 -1.09 14.75 6.15
CA GLU A 47 -2.12 15.39 6.99
C GLU A 47 -3.44 14.64 6.93
N TYR A 48 -3.88 14.26 5.72
CA TYR A 48 -5.05 13.43 5.52
C TYR A 48 -4.94 12.13 6.30
N GLN A 49 -3.84 11.39 6.16
CA GLN A 49 -3.63 10.16 6.92
C GLN A 49 -3.60 10.36 8.44
N ALA A 50 -3.01 11.46 8.91
CA ALA A 50 -2.97 11.79 10.33
C ALA A 50 -4.38 12.07 10.88
N SER A 51 -5.20 12.81 10.12
CA SER A 51 -6.59 13.13 10.48
C SER A 51 -7.46 11.87 10.58
N GLN A 52 -7.40 10.98 9.59
CA GLN A 52 -8.13 9.71 9.58
C GLN A 52 -7.79 8.85 10.81
N LYS A 53 -6.54 8.93 11.25
CA LYS A 53 -6.04 8.15 12.39
C LYS A 53 -6.18 8.88 13.72
N ASN A 54 -6.77 10.08 13.77
CA ASN A 54 -6.84 10.95 14.94
C ASN A 54 -5.48 11.07 15.65
N VAL A 55 -4.42 11.38 14.88
CA VAL A 55 -3.05 11.51 15.40
C VAL A 55 -2.65 12.98 15.30
N ALA A 56 -2.38 13.61 16.44
CA ALA A 56 -1.83 14.97 16.49
C ALA A 56 -0.30 14.95 16.39
N VAL A 57 0.29 15.99 15.79
CA VAL A 57 1.74 16.19 15.71
C VAL A 57 2.33 16.16 17.13
N GLY A 58 3.39 15.36 17.33
CA GLY A 58 4.00 15.17 18.66
C GLY A 58 3.27 14.16 19.57
N SER A 59 2.17 13.54 19.13
CA SER A 59 1.47 12.52 19.92
C SER A 59 2.32 11.24 20.05
N ARG A 60 2.41 10.70 21.28
CA ARG A 60 3.02 9.38 21.55
C ARG A 60 2.32 8.23 20.80
N LYS A 61 1.12 8.48 20.24
CA LYS A 61 0.38 7.55 19.38
C LYS A 61 1.14 7.18 18.09
N TYR A 62 2.12 7.98 17.66
CA TYR A 62 2.99 7.66 16.52
C TYR A 62 3.93 6.48 16.77
N LEU A 63 4.37 6.24 18.01
CA LEU A 63 5.54 5.39 18.28
C LEU A 63 5.22 3.92 18.62
N ASN A 64 3.96 3.55 18.80
CA ASN A 64 3.56 2.22 19.30
C ASN A 64 2.59 1.47 18.37
N ARG A 65 2.86 1.44 17.06
CA ARG A 65 2.05 0.66 16.11
C ARG A 65 2.66 -0.71 15.86
N TYR A 66 1.91 -1.75 16.17
CA TYR A 66 2.18 -3.14 15.81
C TYR A 66 1.60 -3.48 14.43
N PRO A 67 2.07 -4.54 13.74
CA PRO A 67 1.64 -4.89 12.38
C PRO A 67 0.12 -4.92 12.16
N PHE A 68 -0.64 -5.42 13.14
CA PHE A 68 -2.11 -5.53 13.05
C PHE A 68 -2.89 -4.35 13.67
N SER A 69 -2.22 -3.26 14.07
CA SER A 69 -2.88 -2.13 14.73
C SER A 69 -3.81 -1.40 13.76
N GLY A 70 -5.11 -1.38 14.07
CA GLY A 70 -6.13 -0.78 13.22
C GLY A 70 -6.39 -1.53 11.91
N LYS A 71 -5.98 -2.81 11.82
CA LYS A 71 -6.26 -3.69 10.67
C LYS A 71 -7.29 -4.78 10.97
N ILE A 72 -7.38 -5.22 12.23
CA ILE A 72 -8.33 -6.25 12.64
C ILE A 72 -9.61 -5.56 13.07
N GLU A 73 -10.70 -5.88 12.39
CA GLU A 73 -12.04 -5.37 12.63
C GLU A 73 -12.89 -6.42 13.34
N CYS A 74 -13.76 -5.97 14.25
CA CYS A 74 -14.69 -6.85 14.94
C CYS A 74 -15.92 -7.12 14.08
N ALA A 75 -16.18 -8.40 13.79
CA ALA A 75 -17.36 -8.81 13.04
C ALA A 75 -18.69 -8.51 13.77
N GLU A 76 -18.67 -8.35 15.09
CA GLU A 76 -19.87 -8.09 15.89
C GLU A 76 -20.22 -6.60 15.96
N CYS A 77 -19.26 -5.74 16.34
CA CYS A 77 -19.51 -4.31 16.56
C CYS A 77 -18.81 -3.37 15.57
N GLY A 78 -18.01 -3.89 14.64
CA GLY A 78 -17.29 -3.10 13.63
C GLY A 78 -16.08 -2.30 14.16
N ASP A 79 -15.86 -2.21 15.48
CA ASP A 79 -14.69 -1.50 16.02
C ASP A 79 -13.40 -2.32 15.84
N THR A 80 -12.25 -1.64 15.92
CA THR A 80 -10.93 -2.22 15.72
C THR A 80 -10.38 -2.90 16.97
N PHE A 81 -9.54 -3.92 16.79
CA PHE A 81 -8.85 -4.56 17.90
C PHE A 81 -7.61 -3.78 18.35
N LYS A 82 -7.34 -3.84 19.66
CA LYS A 82 -6.14 -3.29 20.31
C LYS A 82 -5.30 -4.40 20.90
N ARG A 83 -4.00 -4.35 20.65
CA ARG A 83 -3.01 -5.24 21.29
C ARG A 83 -2.87 -4.89 22.77
N ARG A 84 -2.97 -5.90 23.64
CA ARG A 84 -2.69 -5.82 25.07
C ARG A 84 -1.78 -6.99 25.48
N ILE A 85 -1.14 -6.84 26.63
CA ILE A 85 -0.40 -7.93 27.27
C ILE A 85 -1.27 -8.44 28.41
N HIS A 86 -1.75 -9.67 28.29
CA HIS A 86 -2.45 -10.35 29.37
C HIS A 86 -1.42 -11.08 30.23
N THR A 87 -1.65 -11.06 31.55
CA THR A 87 -0.80 -11.76 32.52
C THR A 87 -1.64 -12.87 33.16
N SER A 88 -1.12 -14.09 33.08
CA SER A 88 -1.59 -15.26 33.82
C SER A 88 -0.58 -15.55 34.93
N THR A 89 -0.95 -16.38 35.90
CA THR A 89 -0.13 -16.76 37.07
C THR A 89 1.30 -17.15 36.71
N HIS A 90 1.50 -17.79 35.54
CA HIS A 90 2.81 -18.30 35.11
C HIS A 90 3.32 -17.72 33.78
N ARG A 91 2.53 -16.91 33.07
CA ARG A 91 2.90 -16.45 31.72
C ARG A 91 2.29 -15.11 31.35
N LYS A 92 3.04 -14.31 30.59
CA LYS A 92 2.53 -13.13 29.88
C LYS A 92 2.37 -13.48 28.41
N TYR A 93 1.24 -13.12 27.82
CA TYR A 93 0.97 -13.37 26.41
C TYR A 93 0.29 -12.16 25.76
N ILE A 94 0.40 -12.10 24.44
CA ILE A 94 -0.20 -11.05 23.63
C ILE A 94 -1.65 -11.44 23.35
N ALA A 95 -2.57 -10.51 23.59
CA ALA A 95 -3.97 -10.66 23.23
C ALA A 95 -4.41 -9.43 22.44
N TRP A 96 -5.14 -9.66 21.35
CA TRP A 96 -5.84 -8.60 20.65
C TRP A 96 -7.28 -8.60 21.15
N CYS A 97 -7.74 -7.49 21.71
CA CYS A 97 -9.10 -7.38 22.23
C CYS A 97 -9.86 -6.28 21.47
N CYS A 98 -11.14 -6.52 21.20
CA CYS A 98 -12.01 -5.53 20.57
C CYS A 98 -12.07 -4.23 21.40
N SER A 99 -12.01 -3.07 20.74
CA SER A 99 -12.01 -1.76 21.42
C SER A 99 -13.30 -1.48 22.19
N THR A 100 -14.45 -1.89 21.67
CA THR A 100 -15.76 -1.79 22.36
C THR A 100 -15.76 -2.68 23.60
N GLN A 101 -15.37 -3.96 23.45
CA GLN A 101 -15.28 -4.93 24.55
C GLN A 101 -14.33 -4.47 25.69
N ILE A 102 -13.25 -3.75 25.34
CA ILE A 102 -12.35 -3.16 26.34
C ILE A 102 -13.02 -2.04 27.14
N LYS A 103 -13.87 -1.23 26.49
CA LYS A 103 -14.57 -0.09 27.12
C LYS A 103 -15.74 -0.58 27.96
N ASN A 104 -16.56 -1.46 27.41
CA ASN A 104 -17.75 -2.01 28.05
C ASN A 104 -17.93 -3.47 27.63
N ARG A 105 -18.02 -4.37 28.60
CA ARG A 105 -18.11 -5.80 28.31
C ARG A 105 -19.46 -6.28 27.78
N ASP A 106 -20.49 -5.49 28.02
CA ASP A 106 -21.86 -5.85 27.67
C ASP A 106 -22.23 -5.41 26.24
N GLU A 107 -21.42 -4.54 25.62
CA GLU A 107 -21.65 -4.00 24.28
C GLU A 107 -21.11 -4.89 23.14
N CYS A 108 -20.21 -5.83 23.45
CA CYS A 108 -19.60 -6.70 22.44
C CYS A 108 -19.11 -7.99 23.08
N SER A 109 -19.72 -9.13 22.75
CA SER A 109 -19.36 -10.44 23.31
C SER A 109 -18.07 -11.05 22.74
N MET A 110 -17.48 -10.43 21.72
CA MET A 110 -16.28 -10.90 21.03
C MET A 110 -15.12 -11.24 21.98
N LEU A 111 -14.60 -12.46 21.83
CA LEU A 111 -13.45 -12.94 22.59
C LEU A 111 -12.14 -12.32 22.08
N PHE A 112 -11.15 -12.25 22.98
CA PHE A 112 -9.83 -11.78 22.61
C PHE A 112 -9.09 -12.84 21.79
N ILE A 113 -8.32 -12.37 20.80
CA ILE A 113 -7.47 -13.21 19.96
C ILE A 113 -6.10 -13.29 20.64
N ASN A 114 -5.84 -14.37 21.38
CA ASN A 114 -4.54 -14.70 21.96
C ASN A 114 -3.70 -15.60 21.05
N GLU A 115 -4.37 -16.38 20.20
CA GLU A 115 -3.77 -17.29 19.24
C GLU A 115 -3.77 -16.66 17.86
N VAL A 116 -2.94 -15.64 17.69
CA VAL A 116 -2.50 -15.27 16.33
C VAL A 116 -1.46 -16.29 15.81
N LEU A 117 -1.05 -17.29 16.61
CA LEU A 117 -0.10 -18.36 16.24
C LEU A 117 -0.39 -19.73 16.91
N GLY A 118 -1.62 -20.02 17.36
CA GLY A 118 -1.95 -21.36 17.89
C GLY A 118 -1.77 -22.47 16.85
N ASN A 119 -1.84 -22.09 15.57
CA ASN A 119 -1.37 -22.87 14.45
C ASN A 119 -0.78 -21.89 13.42
N LYS A 120 0.47 -21.47 13.63
CA LYS A 120 1.22 -20.59 12.71
C LYS A 120 1.02 -21.02 11.25
N ASP A 121 0.99 -22.33 11.02
CA ASP A 121 0.87 -22.94 9.70
C ASP A 121 -0.50 -22.69 9.08
N ASN A 122 -1.58 -22.69 9.86
CA ASN A 122 -2.94 -22.46 9.37
C ASN A 122 -3.16 -21.00 8.91
N TYR A 123 -2.76 -20.02 9.73
CA TYR A 123 -2.89 -18.60 9.33
C TYR A 123 -1.92 -18.24 8.20
N LEU A 124 -0.68 -18.77 8.21
CA LEU A 124 0.24 -18.55 7.11
C LEU A 124 -0.30 -19.12 5.80
N LYS A 125 -0.92 -20.30 5.82
CA LYS A 125 -1.57 -20.88 4.65
C LYS A 125 -2.65 -19.94 4.09
N ILE A 126 -3.59 -19.50 4.93
CA ILE A 126 -4.67 -18.58 4.53
C ILE A 126 -4.10 -17.25 4.03
N LEU A 127 -3.05 -16.72 4.69
CA LEU A 127 -2.41 -15.48 4.28
C LEU A 127 -1.71 -15.62 2.92
N ILE A 128 -1.01 -16.74 2.69
CA ILE A 128 -0.38 -17.05 1.40
C ILE A 128 -1.46 -17.17 0.32
N GLU A 129 -2.52 -17.92 0.56
CA GLU A 129 -3.65 -18.06 -0.38
C GLU A 129 -4.29 -16.70 -0.73
N ASN A 130 -4.49 -15.83 0.28
CA ASN A 130 -5.03 -14.49 0.05
C ASN A 130 -4.05 -13.59 -0.73
N ILE A 131 -2.75 -13.66 -0.42
CA ILE A 131 -1.72 -12.92 -1.16
C ILE A 131 -1.65 -13.43 -2.60
N GLU A 132 -1.65 -14.74 -2.83
CA GLU A 132 -1.69 -15.36 -4.14
C GLU A 132 -2.95 -14.95 -4.91
N THR A 133 -4.11 -14.94 -4.26
CA THR A 133 -5.37 -14.49 -4.89
C THR A 133 -5.27 -13.03 -5.34
N VAL A 134 -4.81 -12.14 -4.47
CA VAL A 134 -4.64 -10.71 -4.80
C VAL A 134 -3.58 -10.53 -5.89
N LEU A 135 -2.48 -11.29 -5.85
CA LEU A 135 -1.45 -11.25 -6.88
C LEU A 135 -1.94 -11.83 -8.20
N ASN A 136 -2.85 -12.80 -8.19
CA ASN A 136 -3.44 -13.43 -9.38
C ASN A 136 -4.59 -12.59 -9.98
N GLU A 137 -5.40 -11.93 -9.15
CA GLU A 137 -6.35 -10.90 -9.60
C GLU A 137 -5.61 -9.71 -10.22
N ASN A 138 -4.40 -9.44 -9.73
CA ASN A 138 -3.47 -8.44 -10.27
C ASN A 138 -2.45 -9.03 -11.25
N ALA A 139 -2.55 -10.33 -11.60
CA ALA A 139 -1.54 -10.96 -12.44
C ALA A 139 -1.52 -10.29 -13.81
N ASP A 140 -0.34 -10.28 -14.40
CA ASP A 140 -0.12 -9.96 -15.80
C ASP A 140 -1.24 -10.55 -16.64
N LYS A 141 -1.98 -9.69 -17.36
CA LYS A 141 -3.03 -10.18 -18.24
C LYS A 141 -2.39 -11.20 -19.18
N PRO A 142 -2.83 -12.47 -19.15
CA PRO A 142 -2.25 -13.49 -20.02
C PRO A 142 -2.41 -13.05 -21.48
N THR A 143 -1.35 -13.11 -22.28
CA THR A 143 -1.47 -12.88 -23.72
C THR A 143 -2.01 -14.09 -24.46
N ALA A 144 -2.33 -15.18 -23.76
CA ALA A 144 -2.80 -16.44 -24.32
C ALA A 144 -4.00 -16.26 -25.25
N ASP A 145 -5.00 -15.47 -24.84
CA ASP A 145 -6.18 -15.19 -25.66
C ASP A 145 -5.82 -14.40 -26.95
N ILE A 146 -4.83 -13.50 -26.88
CA ILE A 146 -4.33 -12.74 -28.04
C ILE A 146 -3.52 -13.66 -28.97
N ASP A 147 -2.75 -14.59 -28.40
CA ASP A 147 -1.94 -15.56 -29.12
C ASP A 147 -2.81 -16.55 -29.89
N GLU A 148 -3.87 -17.08 -29.26
CA GLU A 148 -4.86 -17.93 -29.92
C GLU A 148 -5.53 -17.21 -31.10
N LYS A 149 -5.95 -15.95 -30.90
CA LYS A 149 -6.57 -15.15 -31.97
C LYS A 149 -5.61 -14.84 -33.12
N LEU A 150 -4.34 -14.61 -32.82
CA LEU A 150 -3.31 -14.41 -33.85
C LEU A 150 -3.09 -15.68 -34.67
N GLU A 151 -3.06 -16.85 -34.05
CA GLU A 151 -2.94 -18.13 -34.76
C GLU A 151 -4.14 -18.39 -35.69
N GLU A 152 -5.37 -18.13 -35.22
CA GLU A 152 -6.59 -18.24 -36.04
C GLU A 152 -6.50 -17.35 -37.28
N LEU A 153 -6.20 -16.07 -37.10
CA LEU A 153 -6.12 -15.10 -38.20
C LEU A 153 -4.96 -15.41 -39.14
N GLN A 154 -3.85 -15.96 -38.64
CA GLN A 154 -2.74 -16.42 -39.48
C GLN A 154 -3.14 -17.61 -40.35
N MET A 155 -3.91 -18.56 -39.82
CA MET A 155 -4.45 -19.65 -40.63
C MET A 155 -5.47 -19.16 -41.66
N GLU A 156 -6.33 -18.20 -41.29
CA GLU A 156 -7.29 -17.58 -42.19
C GLU A 156 -6.58 -16.83 -43.32
N LEU A 157 -5.52 -16.07 -43.02
CA LEU A 157 -4.68 -15.39 -44.00
C LEU A 157 -4.07 -16.39 -45.00
N LEU A 158 -3.53 -17.51 -44.53
CA LEU A 158 -3.01 -18.56 -45.41
C LEU A 158 -4.08 -19.15 -46.31
N ARG A 159 -5.30 -19.32 -45.81
CA ARG A 159 -6.44 -19.81 -46.59
C ARG A 159 -6.84 -18.80 -47.68
N LEU A 160 -7.04 -17.52 -47.32
CA LEU A 160 -7.43 -16.45 -48.25
C LEU A 160 -6.36 -16.19 -49.32
N ALA A 161 -5.09 -16.21 -48.93
CA ALA A 161 -3.97 -16.09 -49.86
C ALA A 161 -3.94 -17.24 -50.89
N ASN A 162 -4.28 -18.46 -50.46
CA ASN A 162 -4.38 -19.62 -51.35
C ASN A 162 -5.62 -19.57 -52.26
N SER A 163 -6.75 -19.01 -51.80
CA SER A 163 -7.95 -18.81 -52.63
C SER A 163 -7.88 -17.57 -53.53
N LYS A 164 -6.83 -16.73 -53.41
CA LYS A 164 -6.66 -15.42 -54.08
C LYS A 164 -7.81 -14.46 -53.77
N GLU A 165 -8.37 -14.58 -52.59
CA GLU A 165 -9.37 -13.65 -52.05
C GLU A 165 -8.67 -12.46 -51.40
N ASP A 166 -9.41 -11.37 -51.20
CA ASP A 166 -8.92 -10.19 -50.49
C ASP A 166 -8.70 -10.52 -49.00
N TYR A 167 -7.58 -10.07 -48.44
CA TYR A 167 -7.14 -10.39 -47.08
C TYR A 167 -6.62 -9.16 -46.31
N ASP A 168 -6.85 -7.95 -46.84
CA ASP A 168 -6.40 -6.71 -46.20
C ASP A 168 -6.98 -6.57 -44.78
N ASP A 169 -8.27 -6.87 -44.59
CA ASP A 169 -8.94 -6.81 -43.27
C ASP A 169 -8.30 -7.75 -42.23
N VAL A 170 -7.98 -8.98 -42.64
CA VAL A 170 -7.32 -9.98 -41.77
C VAL A 170 -5.91 -9.52 -41.41
N THR A 171 -5.22 -8.90 -42.35
CA THR A 171 -3.86 -8.40 -42.16
C THR A 171 -3.85 -7.21 -41.20
N GLU A 172 -4.78 -6.27 -41.34
CA GLU A 172 -4.96 -5.16 -40.40
C GLU A 172 -5.21 -5.66 -38.97
N GLU A 173 -6.08 -6.65 -38.80
CA GLU A 173 -6.41 -7.18 -37.47
C GLU A 173 -5.21 -7.90 -36.83
N ILE A 174 -4.42 -8.63 -37.61
CA ILE A 174 -3.15 -9.23 -37.15
C ILE A 174 -2.20 -8.14 -36.66
N TYR A 175 -2.06 -7.02 -37.39
CA TYR A 175 -1.20 -5.92 -36.96
C TYR A 175 -1.70 -5.29 -35.65
N ARG A 176 -3.00 -5.02 -35.54
CA ARG A 176 -3.62 -4.46 -34.32
C ARG A 176 -3.40 -5.34 -33.10
N LEU A 177 -3.64 -6.65 -33.24
CA LEU A 177 -3.47 -7.61 -32.14
C LEU A 177 -2.01 -7.74 -31.70
N ARG A 178 -1.05 -7.65 -32.63
CA ARG A 178 0.39 -7.63 -32.29
C ARG A 178 0.78 -6.40 -31.48
N GLU A 179 0.28 -5.22 -31.87
CA GLU A 179 0.52 -3.97 -31.15
C GLU A 179 -0.10 -4.02 -29.75
N LEU A 180 -1.35 -4.48 -29.63
CA LEU A 180 -2.02 -4.67 -28.35
C LEU A 180 -1.27 -5.65 -27.45
N LYS A 181 -0.78 -6.77 -28.00
CA LYS A 181 0.07 -7.72 -27.27
C LYS A 181 1.31 -7.03 -26.69
N GLN A 182 1.99 -6.25 -27.52
CA GLN A 182 3.21 -5.54 -27.12
C GLN A 182 2.94 -4.50 -26.02
N GLU A 183 1.84 -3.76 -26.09
CA GLU A 183 1.42 -2.84 -25.03
C GLU A 183 1.13 -3.55 -23.70
N VAL A 184 0.41 -4.66 -23.74
CA VAL A 184 0.10 -5.47 -22.54
C VAL A 184 1.39 -5.98 -21.91
N MET A 185 2.32 -6.49 -22.73
CA MET A 185 3.62 -6.97 -22.28
C MET A 185 4.45 -5.85 -21.63
N MET A 186 4.47 -4.66 -22.21
CA MET A 186 5.18 -3.50 -21.64
C MET A 186 4.56 -3.01 -20.32
N LYS A 187 3.23 -3.02 -20.21
CA LYS A 187 2.51 -2.67 -18.96
C LYS A 187 2.80 -3.66 -17.84
N ASN A 188 2.94 -4.94 -18.17
CA ASN A 188 3.31 -6.00 -17.24
C ASN A 188 4.75 -5.77 -16.72
N VAL A 189 5.73 -5.58 -17.61
CA VAL A 189 7.14 -5.31 -17.25
C VAL A 189 7.30 -4.04 -16.40
N ALA A 190 6.59 -2.96 -16.74
CA ALA A 190 6.64 -1.72 -15.97
C ALA A 190 6.11 -1.89 -14.53
N ARG A 191 5.12 -2.78 -14.32
CA ARG A 191 4.59 -3.12 -12.99
C ARG A 191 5.57 -3.97 -12.18
N GLU A 192 6.24 -4.94 -12.79
CA GLU A 192 7.28 -5.74 -12.11
C GLU A 192 8.45 -4.87 -11.62
N GLY A 193 8.83 -3.84 -12.38
CA GLY A 193 9.89 -2.90 -12.01
C GLY A 193 9.58 -2.03 -10.78
N LEU A 194 8.30 -1.82 -10.45
CA LEU A 194 7.85 -1.03 -9.29
C LEU A 194 7.84 -1.82 -7.97
N ILE A 195 8.03 -3.14 -8.03
CA ILE A 195 7.97 -4.05 -6.87
C ILE A 195 9.38 -4.34 -6.30
N ARG A 196 10.46 -3.94 -6.99
CA ARG A 196 11.85 -4.14 -6.55
C ARG A 196 12.40 -3.00 -5.69
#